data_AF-L5M200-F1
#
_entry.id   AF-L5M200-F1
#
_cell.length_a   1.000
_cell.length_b   1.000
_cell.length_c   1.000
_cell.angle_alpha   90.00
_cell.angle_beta   90.00
_cell.angle_gamma   90.00
#
_symmetry.space_group_name_H-M   'P 1'
#
loop_
_entity.id
_entity.type
_entity.pdbx_description
1 polymer ?
#
loop_
_entity_poly.entity_id
_entity_poly.type
_entity_poly.pdbx_seq_one_letter_code
_entity_poly.pdbx_strand_id
1 'polypeptide(L)'
;MFLKTHKTASSTVLNILFRFAERHNLSVALPVGSRFHLGYPWLFLARYVEGVEQDGPQRHFNIMCNHLRFNLPEVWLGACPLQDSAPKNKTQITDRRLQPFQSGEASILGYNLRQGLDNETLRMCQRMVMPELQYMAHLYTLQFPEKPPKDIPFLKA
;
A
#
# COMPACT_ATOMS: atom_id res chain seq x y z
N MET A 1 2.95 0.74 -14.07
CA MET A 1 3.77 0.68 -12.84
C MET A 1 4.03 2.06 -12.31
N PHE A 2 4.08 2.22 -10.98
CA PHE A 2 4.54 3.44 -10.31
C PHE A 2 5.77 3.12 -9.44
N LEU A 3 6.92 3.72 -9.75
CA LEU A 3 8.15 3.54 -8.98
C LEU A 3 8.25 4.62 -7.90
N LYS A 4 8.16 4.20 -6.63
CA LYS A 4 8.33 5.12 -5.51
C LYS A 4 9.78 5.61 -5.43
N THR A 5 9.95 6.92 -5.42
CA THR A 5 11.14 7.57 -4.91
C THR A 5 10.97 7.87 -3.42
N HIS A 6 12.07 7.90 -2.67
CA HIS A 6 12.03 8.08 -1.22
C HIS A 6 11.80 9.55 -0.87
N LYS A 7 10.90 9.80 0.10
CA LYS A 7 10.58 11.15 0.64
C LYS A 7 10.01 12.16 -0.37
N THR A 8 9.31 11.69 -1.39
CA THR A 8 8.69 12.51 -2.46
C THR A 8 7.16 12.44 -2.45
N ALA A 9 6.54 12.27 -1.27
CA ALA A 9 5.10 12.00 -1.13
C ALA A 9 4.59 10.76 -1.90
N SER A 10 5.49 9.87 -2.33
CA SER A 10 5.16 8.68 -3.10
C SER A 10 4.23 7.70 -2.35
N SER A 11 4.20 7.74 -1.01
CA SER A 11 3.21 7.04 -0.18
C SER A 11 1.77 7.54 -0.39
N THR A 12 1.60 8.84 -0.63
CA THR A 12 0.30 9.43 -0.95
C THR A 12 -0.22 8.89 -2.27
N VAL A 13 0.62 8.90 -3.31
CA VAL A 13 0.27 8.37 -4.64
C VAL A 13 -0.05 6.87 -4.56
N LEU A 14 0.73 6.09 -3.81
CA LEU A 14 0.46 4.66 -3.59
C LEU A 14 -0.93 4.43 -2.96
N ASN A 15 -1.29 5.18 -1.91
CA ASN A 15 -2.61 5.05 -1.29
C ASN A 15 -3.76 5.44 -2.23
N ILE A 16 -3.55 6.43 -3.11
CA ILE A 16 -4.52 6.78 -4.16
C ILE A 16 -4.69 5.61 -5.13
N LEU A 17 -3.58 5.01 -5.58
CA LEU A 17 -3.61 3.84 -6.48
C LEU A 17 -4.27 2.62 -5.83
N PHE A 18 -4.10 2.39 -4.53
CA PHE A 18 -4.79 1.32 -3.80
C PHE A 18 -6.30 1.52 -3.73
N ARG A 19 -6.76 2.76 -3.48
CA ARG A 19 -8.20 3.09 -3.50
C ARG A 19 -8.79 2.90 -4.89
N PHE A 20 -8.07 3.32 -5.91
CA PHE A 20 -8.46 3.10 -7.30
C PHE A 20 -8.57 1.59 -7.59
N ALA A 21 -7.58 0.80 -7.14
CA ALA A 21 -7.62 -0.64 -7.29
C ALA A 21 -8.83 -1.27 -6.60
N GLU A 22 -9.07 -0.95 -5.33
CA GLU A 22 -10.22 -1.49 -4.56
C GLU A 22 -11.55 -1.10 -5.20
N ARG A 23 -11.72 0.16 -5.60
CA ARG A 23 -12.97 0.66 -6.21
C ARG A 23 -13.28 0.02 -7.55
N HIS A 24 -12.24 -0.27 -8.34
CA HIS A 24 -12.38 -0.83 -9.69
C HIS A 24 -12.09 -2.34 -9.74
N ASN A 25 -11.98 -2.99 -8.59
CA ASN A 25 -11.71 -4.42 -8.46
C ASN A 25 -10.46 -4.88 -9.26
N LEU A 26 -9.40 -4.07 -9.25
CA LEU A 26 -8.14 -4.34 -9.95
C LEU A 26 -7.16 -5.07 -9.05
N SER A 27 -6.36 -5.96 -9.65
CA SER A 27 -5.32 -6.70 -8.94
C SER A 27 -4.06 -5.87 -8.72
N VAL A 28 -3.51 -5.92 -7.51
CA VAL A 28 -2.26 -5.23 -7.15
C VAL A 28 -1.16 -6.26 -6.86
N ALA A 29 0.06 -6.00 -7.36
CA ALA A 29 1.25 -6.78 -7.02
C ALA A 29 1.70 -6.46 -5.59
N LEU A 30 1.38 -7.37 -4.66
CA LEU A 30 1.65 -7.22 -3.22
C LEU A 30 2.83 -8.11 -2.78
N PRO A 31 3.58 -7.73 -1.73
CA PRO A 31 4.73 -8.52 -1.28
C PRO A 31 4.34 -9.88 -0.72
N VAL A 32 5.19 -10.88 -0.91
CA VAL A 32 4.99 -12.24 -0.40
C VAL A 32 5.12 -12.35 1.13
N GLY A 33 4.33 -13.23 1.74
CA GLY A 33 4.51 -13.67 3.13
C GLY A 33 4.35 -12.55 4.17
N SER A 34 5.29 -12.36 5.08
CA SER A 34 5.26 -11.28 6.10
C SER A 34 5.89 -9.96 5.65
N ARG A 35 6.33 -9.85 4.39
CA ARG A 35 7.05 -8.67 3.89
C ARG A 35 6.11 -7.50 3.60
N PHE A 36 6.68 -6.29 3.70
CA PHE A 36 6.02 -5.00 3.37
C PHE A 36 6.60 -4.33 2.12
N HIS A 37 7.71 -4.84 1.60
CA HIS A 37 8.40 -4.30 0.44
C HIS A 37 8.72 -5.44 -0.54
N LEU A 38 8.85 -5.12 -1.81
CA LEU A 38 9.21 -6.07 -2.86
C LEU A 38 10.73 -6.22 -2.98
N GLY A 39 11.36 -6.64 -1.87
CA GLY A 39 12.77 -7.06 -1.86
C GLY A 39 13.79 -6.05 -1.32
N TYR A 40 13.37 -4.85 -0.89
CA TYR A 40 14.29 -3.87 -0.32
C TYR A 40 15.10 -4.43 0.86
N PRO A 41 16.43 -4.18 0.97
CA PRO A 41 17.23 -3.25 0.16
C PRO A 41 17.80 -3.81 -1.15
N TRP A 42 17.43 -5.02 -1.58
CA TRP A 42 17.90 -5.65 -2.81
C TRP A 42 17.07 -5.24 -4.04
N LEU A 43 17.59 -5.54 -5.24
CA LEU A 43 16.86 -5.36 -6.50
C LEU A 43 15.59 -6.22 -6.52
N PHE A 44 14.55 -5.70 -7.16
CA PHE A 44 13.28 -6.39 -7.36
C PHE A 44 13.47 -7.71 -8.13
N LEU A 45 12.73 -8.73 -7.73
CA LEU A 45 12.58 -10.00 -8.42
C LEU A 45 11.11 -10.41 -8.34
N ALA A 46 10.56 -10.99 -9.40
CA ALA A 46 9.14 -11.36 -9.50
C ALA A 46 8.68 -12.27 -8.35
N ARG A 47 9.58 -13.13 -7.84
CA ARG A 47 9.34 -13.99 -6.65
C ARG A 47 9.02 -13.25 -5.36
N TYR A 48 9.23 -11.93 -5.30
CA TYR A 48 8.83 -11.12 -4.15
C TYR A 48 7.36 -10.71 -4.19
N VAL A 49 6.68 -10.94 -5.32
CA VAL A 49 5.25 -10.73 -5.47
C VAL A 49 4.50 -11.98 -5.04
N GLU A 50 3.49 -11.80 -4.19
CA GLU A 50 2.63 -12.89 -3.73
C GLU A 50 1.88 -13.53 -4.91
N GLY A 51 1.90 -14.85 -4.95
CA GLY A 51 1.23 -15.61 -6.00
C GLY A 51 1.94 -15.67 -7.35
N VAL A 52 3.16 -15.13 -7.49
CA VAL A 52 4.03 -15.42 -8.64
C VAL A 52 4.87 -16.65 -8.32
N GLU A 53 4.47 -17.81 -8.86
CA GLU A 53 5.21 -19.06 -8.75
C GLU A 53 6.15 -19.24 -9.95
N GLN A 54 7.31 -19.86 -9.76
CA GLN A 54 8.29 -20.06 -10.84
C GLN A 54 7.80 -21.03 -11.93
N ASP A 55 6.95 -21.98 -11.57
CA ASP A 55 6.38 -23.01 -12.47
C ASP A 55 4.85 -22.93 -12.60
N GLY A 56 4.23 -21.85 -12.09
CA GLY A 56 2.78 -21.65 -12.11
C GLY A 56 2.29 -20.82 -13.30
N PRO A 57 0.96 -20.77 -13.55
CA PRO A 57 0.40 -19.89 -14.57
C PRO A 57 0.75 -18.43 -14.25
N GLN A 58 1.19 -17.67 -15.27
CA GLN A 58 1.52 -16.26 -15.11
C GLN A 58 0.32 -15.48 -14.57
N ARG A 59 0.42 -15.02 -13.32
CA ARG A 59 -0.56 -14.10 -12.74
C ARG A 59 -0.26 -12.68 -13.23
N HIS A 60 -1.25 -12.08 -13.88
CA HIS A 60 -1.18 -10.71 -14.33
C HIS A 60 -1.72 -9.75 -13.24
N PHE A 61 -0.97 -8.69 -12.96
CA PHE A 61 -1.36 -7.65 -12.01
C PHE A 61 -1.62 -6.34 -12.73
N ASN A 62 -2.71 -5.65 -12.40
CA ASN A 62 -3.03 -4.36 -13.01
C ASN A 62 -2.12 -3.23 -12.49
N ILE A 63 -1.77 -3.27 -11.20
CA ILE A 63 -1.04 -2.18 -10.53
C ILE A 63 0.15 -2.74 -9.75
N MET A 64 1.31 -2.08 -9.90
CA MET A 64 2.52 -2.37 -9.14
C MET A 64 3.13 -1.06 -8.66
N CYS A 65 3.09 -0.84 -7.34
CA CYS A 65 3.48 0.42 -6.71
C CYS A 65 4.15 0.28 -5.33
N ASN A 66 4.23 -0.93 -4.76
CA ASN A 66 4.90 -1.17 -3.48
C ASN A 66 6.40 -0.87 -3.54
N HIS A 67 6.98 -0.52 -2.39
CA HIS A 67 8.39 -0.15 -2.28
C HIS A 67 9.30 -1.24 -2.87
N LEU A 68 10.11 -0.88 -3.86
CA LEU A 68 11.00 -1.79 -4.59
C LEU A 68 12.22 -1.02 -5.10
N ARG A 69 13.31 -1.75 -5.40
CA ARG A 69 14.41 -1.22 -6.22
C ARG A 69 14.25 -1.78 -7.62
N PHE A 70 14.13 -0.90 -8.61
CA PHE A 70 13.79 -1.29 -9.98
C PHE A 70 14.84 -2.24 -10.56
N ASN A 71 14.35 -3.30 -11.23
CA ASN A 71 15.17 -4.26 -11.95
C ASN A 71 14.54 -4.48 -13.32
N LEU A 72 15.13 -3.89 -14.35
CA LEU A 72 14.56 -3.84 -15.71
C LEU A 72 14.21 -5.22 -16.29
N PRO A 73 15.04 -6.27 -16.15
CA PRO A 73 14.73 -7.61 -16.68
C PRO A 73 13.46 -8.24 -16.07
N GLU A 74 13.07 -7.82 -14.88
CA GLU A 74 11.94 -8.40 -14.12
C GLU A 74 10.62 -7.67 -14.39
N VAL A 75 10.63 -6.64 -15.22
CA VAL A 75 9.52 -5.68 -15.33
C VAL A 75 9.19 -5.39 -16.80
N TRP A 76 8.06 -5.91 -17.27
CA TRP A 76 7.47 -5.60 -18.58
C TRP A 76 6.43 -4.46 -18.41
N LEU A 77 6.63 -3.29 -19.03
CA LEU A 77 5.75 -2.12 -18.86
C LEU A 77 5.23 -1.55 -20.17
N GLY A 78 3.90 -1.57 -20.34
CA GLY A 78 3.17 -0.53 -21.10
C GLY A 78 2.87 0.66 -20.18
N ALA A 79 3.04 1.90 -20.68
CA ALA A 79 3.09 3.13 -19.87
C ALA A 79 1.90 4.09 -20.10
N CYS A 80 1.50 4.83 -19.04
CA CYS A 80 0.69 6.08 -19.05
C CYS A 80 1.00 6.93 -17.77
N PRO A 81 0.98 8.30 -17.77
CA PRO A 81 1.39 9.17 -16.63
C PRO A 81 0.28 10.07 -16.00
N LEU A 82 0.47 10.63 -14.77
CA LEU A 82 -0.10 11.90 -14.16
C LEU A 82 0.28 12.20 -12.65
N GLN A 83 -0.07 13.38 -12.06
CA GLN A 83 0.64 14.26 -11.03
C GLN A 83 -0.15 14.71 -9.71
N ASP A 84 0.52 15.41 -8.73
CA ASP A 84 0.37 15.60 -7.20
C ASP A 84 -0.70 16.49 -6.44
N SER A 85 -0.76 16.42 -5.06
CA SER A 85 -0.84 17.51 -3.98
C SER A 85 -1.45 17.09 -2.55
N ALA A 86 -1.34 17.79 -1.37
CA ALA A 86 -0.43 17.60 -0.16
C ALA A 86 -1.12 17.36 1.28
N PRO A 87 -0.43 16.99 2.42
CA PRO A 87 -0.99 16.46 3.75
C PRO A 87 -0.64 17.14 5.16
N LYS A 88 -1.19 16.68 6.35
CA LYS A 88 -1.22 17.34 7.75
C LYS A 88 -0.92 16.53 9.08
N ASN A 89 -0.16 17.05 10.11
CA ASN A 89 0.13 16.60 11.55
C ASN A 89 0.03 15.11 12.10
N LYS A 90 1.04 14.43 12.70
CA LYS A 90 0.92 13.14 13.45
C LYS A 90 0.28 13.26 14.84
N THR A 91 0.71 14.25 15.63
CA THR A 91 0.31 14.44 17.05
C THR A 91 -1.16 14.80 17.22
N GLN A 92 -1.85 15.02 16.11
CA GLN A 92 -3.25 15.41 16.06
C GLN A 92 -4.18 14.22 15.80
N ILE A 93 -3.67 12.97 15.71
CA ILE A 93 -4.45 11.77 15.37
C ILE A 93 -4.73 10.90 16.62
N THR A 94 -5.99 10.79 17.00
CA THR A 94 -6.50 10.07 18.18
C THR A 94 -6.79 8.58 17.92
N ASP A 95 -7.12 8.15 16.70
CA ASP A 95 -7.32 6.72 16.37
C ASP A 95 -6.00 6.04 15.97
N ARG A 96 -5.56 5.05 16.78
CA ARG A 96 -4.31 4.30 16.56
C ARG A 96 -4.27 3.55 15.24
N ARG A 97 -5.40 3.08 14.71
CA ARG A 97 -5.46 2.36 13.44
C ARG A 97 -5.15 3.28 12.25
N LEU A 98 -5.32 4.59 12.46
CA LEU A 98 -5.10 5.64 11.47
C LEU A 98 -3.76 6.34 11.65
N GLN A 99 -2.92 5.91 12.60
CA GLN A 99 -1.60 6.49 12.78
C GLN A 99 -0.65 6.02 11.68
N PRO A 100 -0.02 6.95 10.94
CA PRO A 100 0.95 6.60 9.93
C PRO A 100 2.26 6.12 10.59
N PHE A 101 2.86 5.09 9.97
CA PHE A 101 4.22 4.67 10.30
C PHE A 101 5.20 5.84 10.14
N GLN A 102 6.15 5.96 11.06
CA GLN A 102 7.15 7.03 11.07
C GLN A 102 8.51 6.44 10.76
N SER A 103 9.26 7.08 9.86
CA SER A 103 10.61 6.66 9.49
C SER A 103 11.52 7.86 9.34
N GLY A 104 12.53 7.96 10.22
CA GLY A 104 13.47 9.08 10.26
C GLY A 104 12.90 10.35 10.92
N GLU A 105 13.53 11.50 10.66
CA GLU A 105 13.27 12.79 11.34
C GLU A 105 11.97 13.52 10.91
N ALA A 106 11.39 13.17 9.77
CA ALA A 106 10.19 13.83 9.27
C ALA A 106 8.92 13.23 9.90
N SER A 107 8.09 14.06 10.53
CA SER A 107 6.79 13.63 11.03
C SER A 107 5.83 13.39 9.86
N ILE A 108 5.41 12.13 9.67
CA ILE A 108 4.35 11.74 8.75
C ILE A 108 3.02 11.92 9.43
N LEU A 109 2.08 12.45 8.69
CA LEU A 109 0.94 13.10 9.25
C LEU A 109 -0.40 12.40 8.87
N GLY A 110 -1.51 12.66 9.56
CA GLY A 110 -2.78 12.01 9.26
C GLY A 110 -4.02 12.65 9.91
N TYR A 111 -5.13 11.91 9.98
CA TYR A 111 -6.47 12.50 10.18
C TYR A 111 -7.31 11.73 11.20
N ASN A 112 -8.12 12.46 11.98
CA ASN A 112 -9.21 11.88 12.76
C ASN A 112 -10.52 11.90 11.99
N LEU A 113 -11.32 10.87 12.19
CA LEU A 113 -12.70 10.84 11.71
C LEU A 113 -13.63 11.50 12.71
N ARG A 114 -14.63 12.22 12.20
CA ARG A 114 -15.70 12.82 13.01
C ARG A 114 -16.53 11.71 13.66
N GLN A 115 -16.95 11.92 14.91
CA GLN A 115 -17.88 11.00 15.58
C GLN A 115 -19.31 11.20 15.03
N GLY A 116 -20.12 10.14 15.05
CA GLY A 116 -21.52 10.19 14.61
C GLY A 116 -21.74 10.17 13.10
N LEU A 117 -20.74 9.73 12.31
CA LEU A 117 -20.93 9.47 10.88
C LEU A 117 -21.81 8.23 10.68
N ASP A 118 -22.66 8.25 9.66
CA ASP A 118 -23.38 7.05 9.23
C ASP A 118 -22.39 5.97 8.75
N ASN A 119 -22.82 4.71 8.75
CA ASN A 119 -21.93 3.58 8.50
C ASN A 119 -21.31 3.58 7.10
N GLU A 120 -22.00 4.11 6.09
CA GLU A 120 -21.48 4.15 4.72
C GLU A 120 -20.39 5.22 4.60
N THR A 121 -20.69 6.43 5.07
CA THR A 121 -19.73 7.53 5.13
C THR A 121 -18.52 7.17 5.98
N LEU A 122 -18.74 6.54 7.14
CA LEU A 122 -17.65 6.11 8.02
C LEU A 122 -16.72 5.12 7.31
N ARG A 123 -17.26 4.11 6.62
CA ARG A 123 -16.47 3.14 5.85
C ARG A 123 -15.69 3.80 4.73
N MET A 124 -16.33 4.70 3.99
CA MET A 124 -15.67 5.46 2.93
C MET A 124 -14.54 6.32 3.48
N CYS A 125 -14.80 7.08 4.55
CA CYS A 125 -13.81 7.90 5.23
C CYS A 125 -12.65 7.06 5.78
N GLN A 126 -12.93 5.92 6.40
CA GLN A 126 -11.91 4.98 6.90
C GLN A 126 -10.97 4.53 5.79
N ARG A 127 -11.49 4.15 4.61
CA ARG A 127 -10.66 3.84 3.44
C ARG A 127 -9.83 5.05 3.00
N MET A 128 -10.40 6.26 3.05
CA MET A 128 -9.68 7.48 2.67
C MET A 128 -8.59 7.93 3.65
N VAL A 129 -8.61 7.50 4.90
CA VAL A 129 -7.60 7.90 5.90
C VAL A 129 -6.70 6.75 6.34
N MET A 130 -6.92 5.54 5.81
CA MET A 130 -6.10 4.37 6.09
C MET A 130 -4.65 4.59 5.64
N PRO A 131 -3.65 4.45 6.53
CA PRO A 131 -2.24 4.62 6.16
C PRO A 131 -1.71 3.45 5.33
N GLU A 132 -0.60 3.69 4.63
CA GLU A 132 -0.06 2.78 3.58
C GLU A 132 0.07 1.32 4.00
N LEU A 133 0.71 1.03 5.14
CA LEU A 133 0.98 -0.35 5.56
C LEU A 133 -0.32 -1.08 5.90
N GLN A 134 -1.26 -0.38 6.53
CA GLN A 134 -2.59 -0.87 6.85
C GLN A 134 -3.41 -1.12 5.59
N TYR A 135 -3.35 -0.21 4.61
CA TYR A 135 -4.06 -0.37 3.34
C TYR A 135 -3.48 -1.53 2.53
N MET A 136 -2.15 -1.68 2.49
CA MET A 136 -1.50 -2.84 1.89
C MET A 136 -1.99 -4.15 2.52
N ALA A 137 -2.06 -4.23 3.85
CA ALA A 137 -2.56 -5.39 4.56
C ALA A 137 -4.05 -5.68 4.30
N HIS A 138 -4.88 -4.63 4.21
CA HIS A 138 -6.30 -4.74 3.84
C HIS A 138 -6.46 -5.34 2.44
N LEU A 139 -5.78 -4.79 1.43
CA LEU A 139 -5.80 -5.33 0.06
C LEU A 139 -5.27 -6.75 -0.03
N TYR A 140 -4.22 -7.07 0.73
CA TYR A 140 -3.68 -8.43 0.78
C TYR A 140 -4.74 -9.43 1.26
N THR A 141 -5.50 -9.07 2.30
CA THR A 141 -6.56 -9.93 2.85
C THR A 141 -7.72 -10.10 1.85
N LEU A 142 -8.04 -9.06 1.08
CA LEU A 142 -9.07 -9.14 0.03
C LEU A 142 -8.61 -10.01 -1.16
N GLN A 143 -7.35 -9.89 -1.58
CA GLN A 143 -6.81 -10.60 -2.73
C GLN A 143 -6.46 -12.07 -2.44
N PHE A 144 -6.13 -12.40 -1.19
CA PHE A 144 -5.68 -13.73 -0.76
C PHE A 144 -6.40 -14.17 0.52
N PRO A 145 -7.74 -14.35 0.49
CA PRO A 145 -8.55 -14.67 1.68
C PRO A 145 -8.18 -16.00 2.34
N GLU A 146 -7.56 -16.91 1.60
CA GLU A 146 -7.06 -18.21 2.08
C GLU A 146 -5.74 -18.11 2.87
N LYS A 147 -5.05 -16.96 2.83
CA LYS A 147 -3.75 -16.75 3.47
C LYS A 147 -3.90 -16.00 4.79
N PRO A 148 -2.98 -16.22 5.76
CA PRO A 148 -3.00 -15.44 6.99
C PRO A 148 -2.84 -13.95 6.70
N PRO A 149 -3.58 -13.06 7.39
CA PRO A 149 -3.42 -11.62 7.26
C PRO A 149 -2.00 -11.16 7.59
N LYS A 150 -1.60 -10.02 7.01
CA LYS A 150 -0.30 -9.40 7.29
C LYS A 150 -0.22 -8.96 8.75
N ASP A 151 0.81 -9.41 9.45
CA ASP A 151 1.10 -8.99 10.81
C ASP A 151 1.84 -7.64 10.81
N ILE A 152 1.23 -6.58 11.36
CA ILE A 152 1.81 -5.23 11.44
C ILE A 152 2.34 -4.98 12.87
N PRO A 153 3.67 -5.11 13.12
CA PRO A 153 4.20 -5.19 14.49
C PRO A 153 3.94 -3.95 15.35
N PHE A 154 3.98 -2.74 14.77
CA PHE A 154 3.79 -1.49 15.52
C PHE A 154 2.32 -1.20 15.89
N LEU A 155 1.37 -2.02 15.43
CA LEU A 155 -0.03 -1.95 15.84
C LEU A 155 -0.36 -2.89 17.00
N LYS A 156 0.56 -3.80 17.36
CA LYS A 156 0.45 -4.67 18.52
C LYS A 156 1.03 -3.92 19.73
N ALA A 157 0.14 -3.42 20.58
CA ALA A 157 0.48 -2.82 21.87
C ALA A 157 0.68 -3.91 22.92
#